data_AF-A0A9W8RQC9-F1
#
_entry.id   AF-A0A9W8RQC9-F1
#
_cell.length_a   1.000
_cell.length_b   1.000
_cell.length_c   1.000
_cell.angle_alpha   90.00
_cell.angle_beta   90.00
_cell.angle_gamma   90.00
#
_symmetry.space_group_name_H-M   'P 1'
#
loop_
_entity.id
_entity.type
_entity.pdbx_description
1 polymer ?
#
loop_
_entity_poly.entity_id
_entity_poly.type
_entity_poly.pdbx_seq_one_letter_code
_entity_poly.pdbx_strand_id
1 'polypeptide(L)'
;MAEAIGVVSGVLTLAAFAHKSVVKVQETVESFRSHPRLIRELLNELGGLKKLLEELSRAPHIDAEVDLSALQITLEQCSRACDKFETELVTYIARSSHDRASFRDWARFTYRGGDGIEGFRQQLIGYKSTINIALSFANLRTSTITVEAIRSCRGLIEMTTVDLEAHLAEVKHKLDALTSRPAASTDSDVTIIACIEDERLSTEKGLQLCQELSKHIDDIQHRFTTGEQQPSRLFEPYPNSKMLVNDGLNSCKEYLDFSLQRLKKHQQKVADRSDSGVSTGRSSDDKLLLDSLSREADMLQRSLKFCSNVDTYLEERISNIENHAEGDDTIQIMVSTDGRPISGRNRGIGLRLKQAGGHFDTQSLQQVSSDFKAISIHDREDHSAVKPSHTSEANSQATSIPSQKPFSGRGFTLAQEPGHSPNPLGS
;
A
#
# COMPACT_ATOMS: atom_id res chain seq x y z
N MET A 1 -22.97 7.49 16.19
CA MET A 1 -23.45 7.18 14.82
C MET A 1 -23.92 8.41 14.06
N ALA A 2 -24.81 9.25 14.61
CA ALA A 2 -25.28 10.46 13.91
C ALA A 2 -24.15 11.50 13.62
N GLU A 3 -23.23 11.72 14.55
CA GLU A 3 -22.07 12.62 14.33
C GLU A 3 -21.11 12.08 13.26
N ALA A 4 -20.75 10.79 13.32
CA ALA A 4 -19.93 10.12 12.31
C ALA A 4 -20.54 10.20 10.90
N ILE A 5 -21.85 9.97 10.77
CA ILE A 5 -22.57 10.10 9.48
C ILE A 5 -22.59 11.57 9.02
N GLY A 6 -22.73 12.52 9.95
CA GLY A 6 -22.67 13.96 9.65
C GLY A 6 -21.31 14.43 9.14
N VAL A 7 -20.21 13.97 9.77
CA VAL A 7 -18.83 14.28 9.36
C VAL A 7 -18.51 13.68 7.99
N VAL A 8 -18.87 12.42 7.74
CA VAL A 8 -18.64 11.75 6.44
C VAL A 8 -19.45 12.41 5.32
N SER A 9 -20.72 12.74 5.58
CA SER A 9 -21.58 13.49 4.64
C SER A 9 -21.01 14.88 4.33
N GLY A 10 -20.44 15.55 5.34
CA GLY A 10 -19.73 16.82 5.17
C GLY A 10 -18.51 16.70 4.28
N VAL A 11 -17.65 15.70 4.48
CA VAL A 11 -16.45 15.46 3.66
C VAL A 11 -16.83 15.15 2.21
N LEU A 12 -17.83 14.31 1.97
CA LEU A 12 -18.32 14.00 0.61
C LEU A 12 -18.84 15.25 -0.11
N THR A 13 -19.58 16.10 0.61
CA THR A 13 -20.09 17.36 0.08
C THR A 13 -18.94 18.32 -0.27
N LEU A 14 -17.95 18.46 0.62
CA LEU A 14 -16.76 19.27 0.38
C LEU A 14 -15.94 18.74 -0.79
N ALA A 15 -15.81 17.42 -0.94
CA ALA A 15 -15.13 16.79 -2.07
C ALA A 15 -15.83 17.10 -3.40
N ALA A 16 -17.16 17.05 -3.43
CA ALA A 16 -17.95 17.43 -4.60
C ALA A 16 -17.80 18.91 -4.96
N PHE A 17 -17.76 19.81 -3.96
CA PHE A 17 -17.51 21.24 -4.20
C PHE A 17 -16.10 21.50 -4.72
N ALA A 18 -15.09 20.91 -4.09
CA ALA A 18 -13.71 21.01 -4.56
C ALA A 18 -13.55 20.47 -5.99
N HIS A 19 -14.19 19.33 -6.30
CA HIS A 19 -14.18 18.76 -7.65
C HIS A 19 -14.74 19.74 -8.67
N LYS A 20 -15.90 20.34 -8.38
CA LYS A 20 -16.50 21.36 -9.24
C LYS A 20 -15.58 22.56 -9.44
N SER A 21 -14.96 23.09 -8.38
CA SER A 21 -14.03 24.22 -8.47
C SER A 21 -12.78 23.87 -9.30
N VAL A 22 -12.22 22.67 -9.14
CA VAL A 22 -11.08 22.16 -9.93
C VAL A 22 -11.44 22.05 -11.42
N VAL A 23 -12.63 21.53 -11.73
CA VAL A 23 -13.13 21.43 -13.11
C VAL A 23 -13.25 22.81 -13.77
N LYS A 24 -13.78 23.82 -13.06
CA LYS A 24 -13.84 25.19 -13.61
C LYS A 24 -12.45 25.73 -13.94
N VAL A 25 -11.47 25.59 -13.04
CA VAL A 25 -10.10 26.04 -13.30
C VAL A 25 -9.53 25.30 -14.51
N GLN A 26 -9.72 23.99 -14.59
CA GLN A 26 -9.25 23.18 -15.71
C GLN A 26 -9.85 23.64 -17.04
N GLU A 27 -11.18 23.80 -17.12
CA GLU A 27 -11.88 24.29 -18.32
C GLU A 27 -11.42 25.69 -18.73
N THR A 28 -11.26 26.59 -17.76
CA THR A 28 -10.74 27.94 -17.99
C THR A 28 -9.33 27.85 -18.57
N VAL A 29 -8.42 27.07 -17.97
CA VAL A 29 -7.02 26.90 -18.43
C VAL A 29 -6.91 26.15 -19.78
N GLU A 30 -7.82 25.24 -20.09
CA GLU A 30 -7.88 24.53 -21.38
C GLU A 30 -8.43 25.40 -22.53
N SER A 31 -9.23 26.43 -22.21
CA SER A 31 -9.81 27.33 -23.22
C SER A 31 -8.78 28.17 -24.01
N PHE A 32 -7.53 28.19 -23.53
CA PHE A 32 -6.43 28.96 -24.09
C PHE A 32 -5.75 28.26 -25.29
N ARG A 33 -5.19 29.06 -26.21
CA ARG A 33 -4.57 28.53 -27.44
C ARG A 33 -3.19 27.89 -27.23
N SER A 34 -2.40 28.39 -26.29
CA SER A 34 -1.02 27.93 -26.07
C SER A 34 -0.80 27.41 -24.66
N HIS A 35 -0.20 26.22 -24.56
CA HIS A 35 0.07 25.54 -23.29
C HIS A 35 1.59 25.39 -23.10
N PRO A 36 2.28 26.44 -22.60
CA PRO A 36 3.68 26.28 -22.22
C PRO A 36 3.84 25.21 -21.14
N ARG A 37 5.08 24.76 -20.94
CA ARG A 37 5.40 23.67 -20.00
C ARG A 37 4.73 23.85 -18.63
N LEU A 38 4.82 25.05 -18.05
CA LEU A 38 4.22 25.37 -16.74
C LEU A 38 2.70 25.11 -16.70
N ILE A 39 1.98 25.43 -17.78
CA ILE A 39 0.53 25.18 -17.89
C ILE A 39 0.23 23.70 -18.03
N ARG A 40 1.03 22.96 -18.82
CA ARG A 40 0.86 21.51 -18.94
C ARG A 40 1.10 20.82 -17.60
N GLU A 41 2.08 21.29 -16.83
CA GLU A 41 2.36 20.79 -15.48
C GLU A 41 1.19 21.14 -14.52
N LEU A 42 0.61 22.34 -14.60
CA LEU A 42 -0.61 22.69 -13.85
C LEU A 42 -1.80 21.80 -14.22
N LEU A 43 -2.08 21.60 -15.51
CA LEU A 43 -3.16 20.74 -16.00
C LEU A 43 -2.99 19.29 -15.52
N ASN A 44 -1.75 18.82 -15.45
CA ASN A 44 -1.45 17.50 -14.90
C ASN A 44 -1.78 17.42 -13.38
N GLU A 45 -1.44 18.45 -12.61
CA GLU A 45 -1.82 18.49 -11.19
C GLU A 45 -3.35 18.57 -11.01
N LEU A 46 -4.04 19.42 -11.77
CA LEU A 46 -5.51 19.54 -11.77
C LEU A 46 -6.18 18.22 -12.15
N GLY A 47 -5.69 17.54 -13.19
CA GLY A 47 -6.20 16.24 -13.61
C GLY A 47 -6.00 15.14 -12.57
N GLY A 48 -4.85 15.13 -11.89
CA GLY A 48 -4.59 14.22 -10.78
C GLY A 48 -5.52 14.49 -9.58
N LEU A 49 -5.66 15.75 -9.20
CA LEU A 49 -6.52 16.18 -8.10
C LEU A 49 -8.00 15.89 -8.39
N LYS A 50 -8.47 16.15 -9.62
CA LYS A 50 -9.82 15.82 -10.08
C LYS A 50 -10.13 14.34 -9.86
N LYS A 51 -9.22 13.44 -10.26
CA LYS A 51 -9.39 11.99 -10.07
C LYS A 51 -9.50 11.61 -8.61
N LEU A 52 -8.61 12.12 -7.75
CA LEU A 52 -8.66 11.85 -6.32
C LEU A 52 -9.97 12.32 -5.68
N LEU A 53 -10.48 13.49 -6.08
CA LEU A 53 -11.76 14.01 -5.59
C LEU A 53 -12.95 13.18 -6.05
N GLU A 54 -12.91 12.64 -7.29
CA GLU A 54 -13.91 11.68 -7.76
C GLU A 54 -13.87 10.37 -6.98
N GLU A 55 -12.67 9.83 -6.75
CA GLU A 55 -12.49 8.62 -5.96
C GLU A 55 -12.96 8.82 -4.52
N LEU A 56 -12.61 9.95 -3.91
CA LEU A 56 -13.06 10.32 -2.56
C LEU A 56 -14.58 10.45 -2.47
N SER A 57 -15.23 11.02 -3.50
CA SER A 57 -16.70 11.15 -3.55
C SER A 57 -17.43 9.81 -3.70
N ARG A 58 -16.74 8.77 -4.18
CA ARG A 58 -17.26 7.41 -4.37
C ARG A 58 -16.80 6.45 -3.27
N ALA A 59 -15.91 6.87 -2.38
CA ALA A 59 -15.34 6.02 -1.35
C ALA A 59 -16.44 5.58 -0.36
N PRO A 60 -16.70 4.27 -0.20
CA PRO A 60 -17.91 3.81 0.44
C PRO A 60 -18.01 4.13 1.93
N HIS A 61 -16.91 4.28 2.68
CA HIS A 61 -16.94 4.76 4.07
C HIS A 61 -15.55 5.29 4.46
N ILE A 62 -15.42 6.58 4.75
CA ILE A 62 -14.26 7.10 5.48
C ILE A 62 -14.58 6.90 6.97
N ASP A 63 -13.84 6.01 7.62
CA ASP A 63 -14.12 5.59 8.99
C ASP A 63 -13.97 6.76 9.97
N ALA A 64 -14.88 6.88 10.93
CA ALA A 64 -14.96 8.02 11.85
C ALA A 64 -13.99 7.94 13.04
N GLU A 65 -13.15 6.89 13.10
CA GLU A 65 -12.11 6.74 14.13
C GLU A 65 -10.92 7.69 13.91
N VAL A 66 -10.68 8.14 12.68
CA VAL A 66 -9.60 9.09 12.37
C VAL A 66 -10.16 10.52 12.35
N ASP A 67 -9.44 11.47 12.94
CA ASP A 67 -9.78 12.89 12.83
C ASP A 67 -9.70 13.36 11.36
N LEU A 68 -10.87 13.59 10.75
CA LEU A 68 -11.00 14.08 9.38
C LEU A 68 -10.92 15.61 9.28
N SER A 69 -10.66 16.33 10.38
CA SER A 69 -10.56 17.80 10.37
C SER A 69 -9.56 18.32 9.35
N ALA A 70 -8.41 17.65 9.23
CA ALA A 70 -7.38 18.01 8.25
C ALA A 70 -7.86 17.85 6.79
N LEU A 71 -8.61 16.79 6.51
CA LEU A 71 -9.20 16.56 5.18
C LEU A 71 -10.29 17.58 4.89
N GLN A 72 -11.16 17.89 5.85
CA GLN A 72 -12.20 18.92 5.70
C GLN A 72 -11.59 20.28 5.38
N ILE A 73 -10.61 20.73 6.17
CA ILE A 73 -9.90 21.99 5.95
C ILE A 73 -9.23 22.01 4.56
N THR A 74 -8.58 20.91 4.18
CA THR A 74 -7.93 20.79 2.87
C THR A 74 -8.92 20.91 1.72
N LEU A 75 -10.08 20.24 1.80
CA LEU A 75 -11.11 20.30 0.76
C LEU A 75 -11.74 21.69 0.65
N GLU A 76 -12.02 22.33 1.78
CA GLU A 76 -12.51 23.71 1.81
C GLU A 76 -11.51 24.69 1.20
N GLN A 77 -10.23 24.57 1.55
CA GLN A 77 -9.18 25.42 1.02
C GLN A 77 -8.93 25.15 -0.45
N CYS A 78 -8.97 23.89 -0.87
CA CYS A 78 -8.89 23.51 -2.28
C CYS A 78 -10.00 24.17 -3.11
N SER A 79 -11.25 24.08 -2.67
CA SER A 79 -12.39 24.72 -3.36
C SER A 79 -12.21 26.23 -3.43
N ARG A 80 -11.94 26.88 -2.28
CA ARG A 80 -11.74 28.33 -2.20
C ARG A 80 -10.56 28.83 -3.04
N ALA A 81 -9.44 28.12 -3.02
CA ALA A 81 -8.26 28.47 -3.81
C ALA A 81 -8.54 28.33 -5.30
N CYS A 82 -9.21 27.26 -5.73
CA CYS A 82 -9.58 27.06 -7.13
C CYS A 82 -10.55 28.15 -7.62
N ASP A 83 -11.62 28.46 -6.87
CA ASP A 83 -12.59 29.50 -7.28
C ASP A 83 -11.94 30.90 -7.31
N LYS A 84 -11.07 31.23 -6.35
CA LYS A 84 -10.32 32.50 -6.36
C LYS A 84 -9.34 32.58 -7.53
N PHE A 85 -8.59 31.51 -7.79
CA PHE A 85 -7.66 31.44 -8.91
C PHE A 85 -8.38 31.61 -10.24
N GLU A 86 -9.52 30.93 -10.42
CA GLU A 86 -10.35 31.07 -11.63
C GLU A 86 -10.85 32.51 -11.79
N THR A 87 -11.34 33.14 -10.71
CA THR A 87 -11.82 34.53 -10.76
C THR A 87 -10.71 35.51 -11.13
N GLU A 88 -9.53 35.38 -10.52
CA GLU A 88 -8.36 36.22 -10.84
C GLU A 88 -7.89 35.99 -12.28
N LEU A 89 -7.88 34.74 -12.73
CA LEU A 89 -7.50 34.36 -14.08
C LEU A 89 -8.46 34.94 -15.12
N VAL A 90 -9.78 34.78 -14.94
CA VAL A 90 -10.81 35.34 -15.83
C VAL A 90 -10.75 36.86 -15.86
N THR A 91 -10.57 37.50 -14.69
CA THR A 91 -10.44 38.97 -14.60
C THR A 91 -9.20 39.46 -15.34
N TYR A 92 -8.08 38.73 -15.26
CA TYR A 92 -6.85 39.04 -15.98
C TYR A 92 -7.05 38.94 -17.50
N ILE A 93 -7.71 37.87 -17.97
CA ILE A 93 -8.02 37.67 -19.39
C ILE A 93 -8.91 38.79 -19.93
N ALA A 94 -9.95 39.18 -19.19
CA ALA A 94 -10.91 40.20 -19.64
C ALA A 94 -10.25 41.57 -19.88
N ARG A 95 -9.08 41.82 -19.27
CA ARG A 95 -8.29 43.04 -19.43
C ARG A 95 -7.28 42.95 -20.59
N SER A 96 -6.87 41.74 -21.00
CA SER A 96 -6.00 41.53 -22.15
C SER A 96 -6.81 41.48 -23.45
N SER A 97 -6.37 42.23 -24.46
CA SER A 97 -7.03 42.36 -25.79
C SER A 97 -7.40 41.01 -26.44
N HIS A 98 -8.44 41.04 -27.28
CA HIS A 98 -9.25 39.96 -27.89
C HIS A 98 -8.54 38.75 -28.55
N ASP A 99 -7.21 38.65 -28.55
CA ASP A 99 -6.47 37.50 -29.07
C ASP A 99 -6.02 36.63 -27.88
N ARG A 100 -6.63 35.44 -27.77
CA ARG A 100 -6.55 34.52 -26.62
C ARG A 100 -5.13 34.43 -26.05
N ALA A 101 -5.02 34.64 -24.74
CA ALA A 101 -3.78 34.90 -24.01
C ALA A 101 -2.55 34.18 -24.55
N SER A 102 -1.57 34.98 -24.98
CA SER A 102 -0.29 34.51 -25.48
C SER A 102 0.57 33.97 -24.33
N PHE A 103 1.62 33.22 -24.67
CA PHE A 103 2.66 32.79 -23.72
C PHE A 103 3.14 33.88 -22.75
N ARG A 104 3.18 35.14 -23.21
CA ARG A 104 3.65 36.29 -22.42
C ARG A 104 2.69 36.68 -21.29
N ASP A 105 1.41 36.37 -21.44
CA ASP A 105 0.36 36.72 -20.48
C ASP A 105 0.42 35.78 -19.28
N TRP A 106 0.74 34.49 -19.50
CA TRP A 106 0.98 33.53 -18.42
C TRP A 106 2.19 33.86 -17.56
N ALA A 107 3.28 34.33 -18.18
CA ALA A 107 4.49 34.72 -17.44
C ALA A 107 4.29 36.00 -16.60
N ARG A 108 3.25 36.78 -16.88
CA ARG A 108 2.91 38.02 -16.16
C ARG A 108 1.78 37.84 -15.16
N PHE A 109 1.07 36.71 -15.20
CA PHE A 109 0.01 36.43 -14.25
C PHE A 109 0.60 36.20 -12.86
N THR A 110 0.23 37.06 -11.92
CA THR A 110 0.59 36.96 -10.51
C THR A 110 -0.63 36.55 -9.71
N TYR A 111 -0.48 35.58 -8.81
CA TYR A 111 -1.53 35.09 -7.93
C TYR A 111 -1.09 35.33 -6.48
N ARG A 112 -1.97 35.95 -5.67
CA ARG A 112 -1.74 36.24 -4.24
C ARG A 112 -0.35 36.84 -3.92
N GLY A 113 0.08 37.82 -4.71
CA GLY A 113 1.32 38.57 -4.45
C GLY A 113 2.64 37.82 -4.67
N GLY A 114 2.64 36.65 -5.33
CA GLY A 114 3.84 35.84 -5.56
C GLY A 114 3.88 35.12 -6.90
N ASP A 115 4.45 33.90 -6.91
CA ASP A 115 4.93 33.03 -8.03
C ASP A 115 3.92 32.65 -9.14
N GLY A 116 2.79 33.36 -9.21
CA GLY A 116 1.78 33.20 -10.24
C GLY A 116 1.25 31.78 -10.28
N ILE A 117 1.39 31.17 -11.44
CA ILE A 117 0.91 29.83 -11.74
C ILE A 117 1.67 28.76 -10.97
N GLU A 118 2.98 28.93 -10.78
CA GLU A 118 3.77 27.94 -10.05
C GLU A 118 3.38 27.93 -8.57
N GLY A 119 3.10 29.11 -7.99
CA GLY A 119 2.61 29.20 -6.61
C GLY A 119 1.30 28.45 -6.41
N PHE A 120 0.33 28.66 -7.31
CA PHE A 120 -0.92 27.91 -7.28
C PHE A 120 -0.71 26.40 -7.52
N ARG A 121 0.18 26.03 -8.44
CA ARG A 121 0.52 24.63 -8.69
C ARG A 121 1.09 23.95 -7.43
N GLN A 122 1.95 24.63 -6.68
CA GLN A 122 2.49 24.11 -5.42
C GLN A 122 1.40 23.92 -4.36
N GLN A 123 0.45 24.86 -4.24
CA GLN A 123 -0.74 24.67 -3.37
C GLN A 123 -1.54 23.42 -3.74
N LEU A 124 -1.77 23.19 -5.04
CA LEU A 124 -2.49 22.00 -5.51
C LEU A 124 -1.74 20.71 -5.17
N ILE A 125 -0.40 20.71 -5.25
CA ILE A 125 0.40 19.55 -4.84
C ILE A 125 0.17 19.27 -3.35
N GLY A 126 0.19 20.28 -2.49
CA GLY A 126 -0.10 20.13 -1.06
C GLY A 126 -1.50 19.54 -0.81
N TYR A 127 -2.53 20.08 -1.44
CA TYR A 127 -3.90 19.56 -1.31
C TYR A 127 -4.02 18.12 -1.81
N LYS A 128 -3.46 17.84 -2.99
CA LYS A 128 -3.47 16.51 -3.61
C LYS A 128 -2.81 15.48 -2.72
N SER A 129 -1.67 15.82 -2.11
CA SER A 129 -0.95 14.89 -1.23
C SER A 129 -1.76 14.54 0.02
N THR A 130 -2.35 15.52 0.70
CA THR A 130 -3.21 15.28 1.88
C THR A 130 -4.43 14.43 1.53
N ILE A 131 -5.11 14.72 0.41
CA ILE A 131 -6.27 13.94 -0.06
C ILE A 131 -5.85 12.49 -0.41
N ASN A 132 -4.72 12.34 -1.09
CA ASN A 132 -4.22 11.03 -1.53
C ASN A 132 -3.90 10.10 -0.36
N ILE A 133 -3.27 10.62 0.71
CA ILE A 133 -3.01 9.81 1.90
C ILE A 133 -4.33 9.40 2.55
N ALA A 134 -5.26 10.34 2.74
CA ALA A 134 -6.53 10.04 3.40
C ALA A 134 -7.30 8.93 2.65
N LEU A 135 -7.31 9.01 1.31
CA LEU A 135 -7.90 7.99 0.45
C LEU A 135 -7.15 6.65 0.52
N SER A 136 -5.82 6.68 0.47
CA SER A 136 -4.99 5.48 0.57
C SER A 136 -5.21 4.73 1.89
N PHE A 137 -5.33 5.47 2.99
CA PHE A 137 -5.60 4.91 4.30
C PHE A 137 -7.03 4.38 4.42
N ALA A 138 -8.03 5.07 3.87
CA ALA A 138 -9.40 4.56 3.80
C ALA A 138 -9.49 3.26 2.97
N ASN A 139 -8.76 3.19 1.86
CA ASN A 139 -8.66 1.98 1.03
C ASN A 139 -7.97 0.82 1.78
N LEU A 140 -6.94 1.11 2.57
CA LEU A 140 -6.28 0.13 3.42
C LEU A 140 -7.27 -0.50 4.41
N ARG A 141 -8.13 0.30 5.05
CA ARG A 141 -9.09 -0.19 6.05
C ARG A 141 -10.29 -0.93 5.47
N THR A 142 -10.69 -0.59 4.25
CA THR A 142 -11.85 -1.20 3.58
C THR A 142 -11.51 -2.50 2.85
N SER A 143 -10.25 -2.67 2.44
CA SER A 143 -9.74 -3.87 1.77
C SER A 143 -9.20 -4.90 2.77
N THR A 144 -8.99 -6.14 2.33
CA THR A 144 -8.22 -7.12 3.10
C THR A 144 -6.83 -6.56 3.37
N ILE A 145 -6.53 -6.25 4.63
CA ILE A 145 -5.26 -5.61 5.02
C ILE A 145 -4.13 -6.62 4.79
N THR A 146 -3.29 -6.34 3.78
CA THR A 146 -2.06 -7.08 3.51
C THR A 146 -0.84 -6.34 4.06
N VAL A 147 0.26 -7.05 4.29
CA VAL A 147 1.53 -6.44 4.73
C VAL A 147 2.05 -5.43 3.69
N GLU A 148 1.75 -5.66 2.42
CA GLU A 148 2.10 -4.81 1.29
C GLU A 148 1.27 -3.54 1.26
N ALA A 149 -0.05 -3.65 1.49
CA ALA A 149 -0.91 -2.48 1.57
C ALA A 149 -0.49 -1.56 2.74
N ILE A 150 -0.10 -2.15 3.87
CA ILE A 150 0.47 -1.43 5.01
C ILE A 150 1.78 -0.72 4.61
N ARG A 151 2.72 -1.45 4.00
CA ARG A 151 4.04 -0.91 3.59
C ARG A 151 3.91 0.20 2.55
N SER A 152 3.05 0.02 1.56
CA SER A 152 2.76 1.01 0.52
C SER A 152 2.15 2.28 1.12
N CYS A 153 1.17 2.14 2.02
CA CYS A 153 0.57 3.28 2.71
C CYS A 153 1.59 4.02 3.58
N ARG A 154 2.47 3.29 4.29
CA ARG A 154 3.57 3.86 5.08
C ARG A 154 4.54 4.67 4.22
N GLY A 155 5.00 4.11 3.10
CA GLY A 155 5.88 4.82 2.16
C GLY A 155 5.24 6.09 1.59
N LEU A 156 3.93 6.07 1.34
CA LEU A 156 3.17 7.22 0.86
C LEU A 156 3.04 8.32 1.93
N ILE A 157 2.82 7.94 3.20
CA ILE A 157 2.84 8.88 4.33
C ILE A 157 4.21 9.53 4.50
N GLU A 158 5.29 8.74 4.47
CA GLU A 158 6.65 9.25 4.62
C GLU A 158 7.01 10.26 3.52
N MET A 159 6.74 9.89 2.26
CA MET A 159 6.96 10.79 1.11
C MET A 159 6.16 12.08 1.23
N THR A 160 4.87 11.97 1.56
CA THR A 160 4.01 13.15 1.68
C THR A 160 4.40 14.03 2.86
N THR A 161 4.89 13.45 3.95
CA THR A 161 5.40 14.21 5.10
C THR A 161 6.55 15.11 4.67
N VAL A 162 7.52 14.55 3.93
CA VAL A 162 8.66 15.33 3.39
C VAL A 162 8.19 16.44 2.45
N ASP A 163 7.24 16.15 1.56
CA ASP A 163 6.73 17.13 0.61
C ASP A 163 5.96 18.28 1.31
N LEU A 164 5.14 17.95 2.31
CA LEU A 164 4.40 18.95 3.10
C LEU A 164 5.32 19.78 4.00
N GLU A 165 6.38 19.20 4.56
CA GLU A 165 7.39 19.94 5.33
C GLU A 165 8.14 20.95 4.45
N ALA A 166 8.54 20.54 3.24
CA ALA A 166 9.16 21.44 2.27
C ALA A 166 8.22 22.57 1.85
N HIS A 167 6.94 22.24 1.60
CA HIS A 167 5.92 23.24 1.28
C HIS A 167 5.67 24.21 2.44
N LEU A 168 5.58 23.72 3.67
CA LEU A 168 5.37 24.55 4.86
C LEU A 168 6.54 25.52 5.09
N ALA A 169 7.78 25.10 4.83
CA ALA A 169 8.94 25.97 4.92
C ALA A 169 8.85 27.13 3.92
N GLU A 170 8.44 26.86 2.68
CA GLU A 170 8.23 27.88 1.65
C GLU A 170 7.10 28.86 2.03
N VAL A 171 5.98 28.34 2.54
CA VAL A 171 4.85 29.16 2.99
C VAL A 171 5.23 30.08 4.15
N LYS A 172 6.00 29.56 5.13
CA LYS A 172 6.51 30.38 6.25
C LYS A 172 7.47 31.45 5.78
N HIS A 173 8.39 31.12 4.88
CA HIS A 173 9.30 32.09 4.29
C HIS A 173 8.55 33.23 3.55
N LYS A 174 7.50 32.90 2.79
CA LYS A 174 6.63 33.89 2.13
C LYS A 174 5.93 34.80 3.14
N LEU A 175 5.42 34.23 4.22
CA LEU A 175 4.75 34.98 5.29
C LEU A 175 5.71 35.97 5.97
N ASP A 176 6.92 35.52 6.29
CA ASP A 176 7.97 36.37 6.91
C ASP A 176 8.40 37.51 5.98
N ALA A 177 8.56 37.22 4.68
CA ALA A 177 8.93 38.21 3.68
C ALA A 177 7.87 39.32 3.53
N LEU A 178 6.58 38.95 3.59
CA LEU A 178 5.46 39.90 3.52
C LEU A 178 5.31 40.72 4.80
N THR A 179 5.50 40.09 5.97
CA THR A 179 5.39 40.75 7.27
C THR A 179 6.55 41.72 7.53
N SER A 180 7.73 41.45 6.96
CA SER A 180 8.93 42.30 7.10
C SER A 180 8.92 43.53 6.18
N ARG A 181 7.91 43.71 5.33
CA ARG A 181 7.85 44.84 4.37
C ARG A 181 7.41 46.14 5.06
N PRO A 182 8.22 47.21 5.05
CA PRO A 182 7.89 48.43 5.78
C PRO A 182 6.81 49.28 5.09
N ALA A 183 5.76 49.61 5.84
CA ALA A 183 4.93 50.82 5.81
C ALA A 183 4.19 51.22 4.49
N ALA A 184 3.76 50.26 3.68
CA ALA A 184 2.64 50.47 2.76
C ALA A 184 1.72 49.26 2.76
N SER A 185 1.12 48.94 3.91
CA SER A 185 0.10 47.89 4.04
C SER A 185 -1.17 48.33 3.33
N THR A 186 -1.21 48.13 2.01
CA THR A 186 -2.44 48.20 1.24
C THR A 186 -3.41 47.12 1.73
N ASP A 187 -4.72 47.36 1.65
CA ASP A 187 -5.78 46.36 1.95
C ASP A 187 -5.55 45.01 1.21
N SER A 188 -4.90 45.09 0.04
CA SER A 188 -4.43 43.94 -0.72
C SER A 188 -3.39 43.07 0.01
N ASP A 189 -2.48 43.65 0.79
CA ASP A 189 -1.47 42.88 1.53
C ASP A 189 -2.13 42.09 2.68
N VAL A 190 -3.15 42.67 3.33
CA VAL A 190 -3.91 42.01 4.40
C VAL A 190 -4.64 40.77 3.88
N THR A 191 -5.29 40.88 2.72
CA THR A 191 -5.99 39.75 2.09
C THR A 191 -5.03 38.66 1.61
N ILE A 192 -3.84 39.02 1.14
CA ILE A 192 -2.79 38.07 0.75
C ILE A 192 -2.22 37.34 1.97
N ILE A 193 -1.92 38.06 3.06
CA ILE A 193 -1.43 37.46 4.32
C ILE A 193 -2.44 36.46 4.87
N ALA A 194 -3.73 36.82 4.94
CA ALA A 194 -4.77 35.89 5.38
C ALA A 194 -4.85 34.62 4.51
N CYS A 195 -4.66 34.77 3.20
CA CYS A 195 -4.65 33.67 2.26
C CYS A 195 -3.45 32.73 2.41
N ILE A 196 -2.28 33.24 2.78
CA ILE A 196 -1.05 32.46 3.03
C ILE A 196 -1.12 31.80 4.41
N GLU A 197 -1.74 32.45 5.40
CA GLU A 197 -2.05 31.84 6.70
C GLU A 197 -2.99 30.64 6.57
N ASP A 198 -4.04 30.76 5.75
CA ASP A 198 -4.94 29.66 5.43
C ASP A 198 -4.20 28.45 4.83
N GLU A 199 -3.24 28.71 3.92
CA GLU A 199 -2.38 27.68 3.33
C GLU A 199 -1.45 27.05 4.38
N ARG A 200 -0.86 27.85 5.26
CA ARG A 200 -0.03 27.38 6.38
C ARG A 200 -0.81 26.44 7.30
N LEU A 201 -1.99 26.87 7.73
CA LEU A 201 -2.88 26.11 8.61
C LEU A 201 -3.30 24.78 7.95
N SER A 202 -3.67 24.80 6.67
CA SER A 202 -4.02 23.58 5.94
C SER A 202 -2.85 22.61 5.84
N THR A 203 -1.64 23.12 5.60
CA THR A 203 -0.42 22.30 5.47
C THR A 203 -0.02 21.68 6.82
N GLU A 204 -0.06 22.46 7.91
CA GLU A 204 0.18 21.96 9.26
C GLU A 204 -0.83 20.88 9.67
N LYS A 205 -2.09 21.06 9.30
CA LYS A 205 -3.13 20.04 9.51
C LYS A 205 -2.87 18.78 8.69
N GLY A 206 -2.42 18.92 7.45
CA GLY A 206 -1.97 17.78 6.62
C GLY A 206 -0.84 16.99 7.28
N LEU A 207 0.13 17.67 7.90
CA LEU A 207 1.21 17.03 8.67
C LEU A 207 0.69 16.32 9.94
N GLN A 208 -0.25 16.93 10.66
CA GLN A 208 -0.92 16.28 11.80
C GLN A 208 -1.63 14.99 11.36
N LEU A 209 -2.31 15.03 10.21
CA LEU A 209 -2.94 13.83 9.63
C LEU A 209 -1.90 12.75 9.30
N CYS A 210 -0.77 13.11 8.69
CA CYS A 210 0.31 12.16 8.41
C CYS A 210 0.80 11.45 9.68
N GLN A 211 1.00 12.22 10.75
CA GLN A 211 1.43 11.68 12.06
C GLN A 211 0.39 10.74 12.66
N GLU A 212 -0.89 11.13 12.62
CA GLU A 212 -1.96 10.32 13.20
C GLU A 212 -2.19 9.02 12.40
N LEU A 213 -2.16 9.10 11.07
CA LEU A 213 -2.26 7.93 10.21
C LEU A 213 -1.06 7.00 10.38
N SER A 214 0.15 7.53 10.58
CA SER A 214 1.33 6.72 10.88
C SER A 214 1.15 5.91 12.18
N LYS A 215 0.67 6.54 13.26
CA LYS A 215 0.39 5.82 14.52
C LYS A 215 -0.65 4.73 14.33
N HIS A 216 -1.73 5.03 13.61
CA HIS A 216 -2.75 4.04 13.32
C HIS A 216 -2.22 2.87 12.47
N ILE A 217 -1.32 3.13 11.53
CA ILE A 217 -0.65 2.07 10.77
C ILE A 217 0.20 1.19 11.69
N ASP A 218 0.98 1.79 12.60
CA ASP A 218 1.80 1.04 13.54
C ASP A 218 0.91 0.19 14.48
N ASP A 219 -0.22 0.72 14.94
CA ASP A 219 -1.23 -0.03 15.71
C ASP A 219 -1.84 -1.20 14.93
N ILE A 220 -2.21 -0.97 13.67
CA ILE A 220 -2.71 -2.02 12.77
C ILE A 220 -1.64 -3.11 12.65
N GLN A 221 -0.40 -2.74 12.37
CA GLN A 221 0.71 -3.66 12.23
C GLN A 221 0.96 -4.46 13.50
N HIS A 222 0.92 -3.83 14.67
CA HIS A 222 1.04 -4.50 15.96
C HIS A 222 -0.07 -5.52 16.22
N ARG A 223 -1.32 -5.20 15.87
CA ARG A 223 -2.44 -6.16 15.99
C ARG A 223 -2.27 -7.34 15.03
N PHE A 224 -1.77 -7.09 13.82
CA PHE A 224 -1.43 -8.14 12.86
C PHE A 224 -0.31 -9.06 13.35
N THR A 225 0.71 -8.54 14.04
CA THR A 225 1.84 -9.35 14.54
C THR A 225 1.55 -10.07 15.86
N THR A 226 0.62 -9.56 16.68
CA THR A 226 0.39 -10.06 18.05
C THR A 226 -0.68 -11.15 18.11
N GLY A 227 -1.42 -11.40 17.01
CA GLY A 227 -2.33 -12.56 16.94
C GLY A 227 -3.48 -12.52 17.95
N GLU A 228 -3.94 -11.34 18.35
CA GLU A 228 -5.17 -11.23 19.14
C GLU A 228 -6.37 -11.56 18.26
N GLN A 229 -6.89 -12.77 18.47
CA GLN A 229 -8.12 -13.28 17.88
C GLN A 229 -9.29 -12.35 18.24
N GLN A 230 -9.79 -11.58 17.29
CA GLN A 230 -11.23 -11.27 17.29
C GLN A 230 -11.97 -12.39 16.54
N PRO A 231 -13.10 -12.89 17.07
CA PRO A 231 -13.84 -13.95 16.41
C PRO A 231 -14.64 -13.38 15.23
N SER A 232 -14.53 -14.09 14.11
CA SER A 232 -15.51 -14.18 13.02
C SER A 232 -15.72 -12.95 12.13
N ARG A 233 -14.93 -12.87 11.06
CA ARG A 233 -15.50 -12.73 9.71
C ARG A 233 -15.32 -14.06 8.99
N LEU A 234 -16.44 -14.67 8.64
CA LEU A 234 -16.57 -15.99 8.06
C LEU A 234 -15.96 -16.02 6.65
N PHE A 235 -15.12 -17.04 6.42
CA PHE A 235 -14.63 -17.53 5.13
C PHE A 235 -13.95 -16.51 4.20
N GLU A 236 -12.62 -16.46 4.25
CA GLU A 236 -11.77 -16.27 3.06
C GLU A 236 -10.36 -16.89 3.30
N PRO A 237 -9.66 -17.34 2.24
CA PRO A 237 -8.49 -18.19 2.37
C PRO A 237 -7.34 -17.45 3.05
N TYR A 238 -6.78 -18.06 4.10
CA TYR A 238 -5.51 -17.63 4.69
C TYR A 238 -4.46 -17.43 3.56
N PRO A 239 -3.85 -16.24 3.42
CA PRO A 239 -2.81 -16.04 2.42
C PRO A 239 -1.63 -16.95 2.75
N ASN A 240 -1.25 -17.78 1.79
CA ASN A 240 -0.10 -18.67 1.90
C ASN A 240 1.19 -17.82 1.88
N SER A 241 2.23 -18.25 2.60
CA SER A 241 3.50 -17.52 2.73
C SER A 241 4.15 -17.16 1.40
N LYS A 242 3.82 -17.89 0.33
CA LYS A 242 4.26 -17.63 -1.05
C LYS A 242 3.66 -16.35 -1.63
N MET A 243 2.39 -16.02 -1.35
CA MET A 243 1.78 -14.75 -1.77
C MET A 243 2.46 -13.57 -1.08
N LEU A 244 2.70 -13.69 0.24
CA LEU A 244 3.29 -12.61 1.04
C LEU A 244 4.73 -12.27 0.59
N VAL A 245 5.51 -13.29 0.21
CA VAL A 245 6.87 -13.09 -0.31
C VAL A 245 6.84 -12.50 -1.72
N ASN A 246 5.97 -13.00 -2.61
CA ASN A 246 5.90 -12.51 -3.99
C ASN A 246 5.31 -11.10 -4.09
N ASP A 247 4.28 -10.79 -3.30
CA ASP A 247 3.69 -9.45 -3.27
C ASP A 247 4.69 -8.45 -2.65
N GLY A 248 5.39 -8.83 -1.57
CA GLY A 248 6.46 -8.01 -0.99
C GLY A 248 7.64 -7.76 -1.95
N LEU A 249 8.00 -8.77 -2.73
CA LEU A 249 9.04 -8.69 -3.76
C LEU A 249 8.60 -7.78 -4.93
N ASN A 250 7.33 -7.85 -5.34
CA ASN A 250 6.75 -6.97 -6.34
C ASN A 250 6.72 -5.50 -5.88
N SER A 251 6.28 -5.24 -4.64
CA SER A 251 6.32 -3.87 -4.10
C SER A 251 7.75 -3.34 -3.99
N CYS A 252 8.72 -4.18 -3.63
CA CYS A 252 10.13 -3.82 -3.64
C CYS A 252 10.61 -3.47 -5.06
N LYS A 253 10.21 -4.25 -6.05
CA LYS A 253 10.49 -4.00 -7.47
C LYS A 253 9.90 -2.66 -7.93
N GLU A 254 8.64 -2.36 -7.59
CA GLU A 254 7.97 -1.09 -7.92
C GLU A 254 8.68 0.11 -7.27
N TYR A 255 9.05 0.00 -5.99
CA TYR A 255 9.78 1.04 -5.27
C TYR A 255 11.17 1.31 -5.86
N LEU A 256 11.91 0.24 -6.18
CA LEU A 256 13.23 0.33 -6.78
C LEU A 256 13.16 0.92 -8.20
N ASP A 257 12.15 0.53 -8.99
CA ASP A 257 11.94 1.06 -10.34
C ASP A 257 11.59 2.56 -10.30
N PHE A 258 10.68 2.95 -9.41
CA PHE A 258 10.32 4.36 -9.20
C PHE A 258 11.52 5.21 -8.76
N SER A 259 12.29 4.73 -7.78
CA SER A 259 13.49 5.41 -7.29
C SER A 259 14.54 5.58 -8.39
N LEU A 260 14.73 4.55 -9.21
CA LEU A 260 15.66 4.56 -10.34
C LEU A 260 15.21 5.54 -11.44
N GLN A 261 13.92 5.61 -11.76
CA GLN A 261 13.38 6.60 -12.69
C GLN A 261 13.59 8.04 -12.20
N ARG A 262 13.37 8.29 -10.90
CA ARG A 262 13.58 9.60 -10.27
C ARG A 262 15.05 10.01 -10.29
N LEU A 263 15.96 9.08 -9.99
CA LEU A 263 17.39 9.31 -10.03
C LEU A 263 17.91 9.60 -11.44
N LYS A 264 17.45 8.85 -12.46
CA LYS A 264 17.76 9.11 -13.88
C LYS A 264 17.28 10.49 -14.34
N LYS A 265 16.07 10.89 -13.92
CA LYS A 265 15.54 12.23 -14.21
C LYS A 265 16.37 13.33 -13.53
N HIS A 266 16.90 13.06 -12.34
CA HIS A 266 17.80 13.97 -11.65
C HIS A 266 19.15 14.09 -12.35
N GLN A 267 19.76 12.97 -12.75
CA GLN A 267 20.98 12.95 -13.56
C GLN A 267 20.82 13.75 -14.85
N GLN A 268 19.70 13.56 -15.57
CA GLN A 268 19.43 14.29 -16.80
C GLN A 268 19.31 15.80 -16.57
N LYS A 269 18.63 16.21 -15.48
CA LYS A 269 18.52 17.62 -15.09
C LYS A 269 19.87 18.25 -14.71
N VAL A 270 20.76 17.48 -14.10
CA VAL A 270 22.13 17.92 -13.75
C VAL A 270 22.98 18.03 -15.01
N ALA A 271 22.90 17.06 -15.94
CA ALA A 271 23.59 17.08 -17.22
C ALA A 271 23.13 18.24 -18.13
N ASP A 272 21.81 18.48 -18.23
CA ASP A 272 21.24 19.58 -19.00
C ASP A 272 21.70 20.96 -18.46
N ARG A 273 21.91 21.06 -17.14
CA ARG A 273 22.47 22.26 -16.50
C ARG A 273 23.95 22.47 -16.86
N SER A 274 24.72 21.39 -16.95
CA SER A 274 26.13 21.43 -17.34
C SER A 274 26.32 21.83 -18.81
N ASP A 275 25.44 21.41 -19.72
CA ASP A 275 25.48 21.77 -21.15
C ASP A 275 24.97 23.19 -21.45
N SER A 276 24.15 23.78 -20.55
CA SER A 276 23.54 25.11 -20.75
C SER A 276 24.46 26.32 -20.50
N GLY A 277 25.77 26.11 -20.28
CA GLY A 277 26.79 27.14 -20.51
C GLY A 277 26.70 28.42 -19.68
N VAL A 278 26.61 28.32 -18.34
CA VAL A 278 26.99 29.45 -17.46
C VAL A 278 28.12 29.01 -16.54
N SER A 279 29.34 29.21 -17.04
CA SER A 279 30.58 28.95 -16.31
C SER A 279 30.89 30.07 -15.33
N THR A 280 30.71 29.81 -14.04
CA THR A 280 31.56 30.39 -12.98
C THR A 280 31.72 29.37 -11.85
N GLY A 281 32.83 28.62 -11.88
CA GLY A 281 33.50 28.11 -10.67
C GLY A 281 33.13 26.76 -10.04
N ARG A 282 32.25 25.92 -10.61
CA ARG A 282 31.79 24.66 -9.93
C ARG A 282 31.96 23.33 -10.69
N SER A 283 32.66 23.32 -11.82
CA SER A 283 32.72 22.16 -12.73
C SER A 283 33.31 20.86 -12.14
N SER A 284 34.16 20.92 -11.10
CA SER A 284 34.74 19.71 -10.49
C SER A 284 33.78 18.99 -9.54
N ASP A 285 33.00 19.74 -8.76
CA ASP A 285 32.05 19.17 -7.81
C ASP A 285 30.83 18.56 -8.50
N ASP A 286 30.34 19.21 -9.57
CA ASP A 286 29.21 18.70 -10.34
C ASP A 286 29.56 17.35 -11.02
N LYS A 287 30.83 17.16 -11.41
CA LYS A 287 31.32 15.88 -11.96
C LYS A 287 31.38 14.78 -10.90
N LEU A 288 31.85 15.09 -9.69
CA LEU A 288 31.86 14.14 -8.57
C LEU A 288 30.43 13.75 -8.12
N LEU A 289 29.50 14.71 -8.15
CA LEU A 289 28.09 14.46 -7.88
C LEU A 289 27.46 13.57 -8.96
N LEU A 290 27.76 13.81 -10.24
CA LEU A 290 27.27 12.98 -11.34
C LEU A 290 27.80 11.53 -11.26
N ASP A 291 29.08 11.37 -10.90
CA ASP A 291 29.69 10.05 -10.67
C ASP A 291 29.05 9.33 -9.48
N SER A 292 28.71 10.07 -8.42
CA SER A 292 28.01 9.50 -7.25
C SER A 292 26.59 9.05 -7.57
N LEU A 293 25.84 9.89 -8.28
CA LEU A 293 24.50 9.56 -8.75
C LEU A 293 24.53 8.36 -9.70
N SER A 294 25.55 8.25 -10.56
CA SER A 294 25.72 7.11 -11.47
C SER A 294 25.97 5.81 -10.72
N ARG A 295 26.84 5.83 -9.70
CA ARG A 295 27.07 4.68 -8.82
C ARG A 295 25.81 4.24 -8.08
N GLU A 296 25.01 5.19 -7.60
CA GLU A 296 23.75 4.90 -6.92
C GLU A 296 22.72 4.30 -7.89
N ALA A 297 22.62 4.82 -9.12
CA ALA A 297 21.75 4.28 -10.16
C ALA A 297 22.12 2.83 -10.52
N ASP A 298 23.41 2.55 -10.67
CA ASP A 298 23.93 1.20 -10.95
C ASP A 298 23.61 0.23 -9.80
N MET A 299 23.69 0.68 -8.55
CA MET A 299 23.35 -0.13 -7.38
C MET A 299 21.86 -0.46 -7.37
N LEU A 300 20.99 0.53 -7.52
CA LEU A 300 19.54 0.37 -7.63
C LEU A 300 19.16 -0.58 -8.77
N GLN A 301 19.82 -0.46 -9.93
CA GLN A 301 19.56 -1.31 -11.09
C GLN A 301 19.94 -2.78 -10.83
N ARG A 302 21.05 -3.04 -10.12
CA ARG A 302 21.45 -4.39 -9.72
C ARG A 302 20.46 -4.99 -8.72
N SER A 303 20.02 -4.21 -7.74
CA SER A 303 19.01 -4.63 -6.76
C SER A 303 17.67 -4.98 -7.44
N LEU A 304 17.23 -4.15 -8.39
CA LEU A 304 16.02 -4.40 -9.18
C LEU A 304 16.13 -5.69 -10.02
N LYS A 305 17.30 -5.91 -10.63
CA LYS A 305 17.58 -7.14 -11.40
C LYS A 305 17.57 -8.38 -10.51
N PHE A 306 18.14 -8.28 -9.31
CA PHE A 306 18.07 -9.35 -8.32
C PHE A 306 16.62 -9.66 -7.95
N CYS A 307 15.84 -8.66 -7.52
CA CYS A 307 14.43 -8.84 -7.17
C CYS A 307 13.58 -9.39 -8.32
N SER A 308 13.89 -9.05 -9.57
CA SER A 308 13.17 -9.57 -10.75
C SER A 308 13.46 -11.04 -11.07
N ASN A 309 14.57 -11.59 -10.56
CA ASN A 309 15.03 -12.95 -10.86
C ASN A 309 14.81 -13.93 -9.69
N VAL A 310 14.24 -13.47 -8.57
CA VAL A 310 14.04 -14.30 -7.38
C VAL A 310 13.06 -15.45 -7.66
N ASP A 311 12.05 -15.26 -8.50
CA ASP A 311 11.14 -16.36 -8.88
C ASP A 311 11.89 -17.51 -9.56
N THR A 312 12.75 -17.22 -10.54
CA THR A 312 13.60 -18.22 -11.20
C THR A 312 14.55 -18.90 -10.21
N TYR A 313 15.13 -18.11 -9.30
CA TYR A 313 16.00 -18.63 -8.24
C TYR A 313 15.27 -19.57 -7.27
N LEU A 314 14.00 -19.29 -6.95
CA LEU A 314 13.16 -20.12 -6.09
C LEU A 314 12.69 -21.39 -6.82
N GLU A 315 12.35 -21.29 -8.11
CA GLU A 315 11.99 -22.44 -8.94
C GLU A 315 13.14 -23.45 -9.09
N GLU A 316 14.39 -22.99 -9.15
CA GLU A 316 15.57 -23.86 -9.20
C GLU A 316 15.87 -24.56 -7.85
N ARG A 317 15.39 -24.02 -6.73
CA ARG A 317 15.76 -24.44 -5.36
C ARG A 317 14.64 -25.16 -4.60
N ILE A 318 13.40 -25.01 -5.03
CA ILE A 318 12.21 -25.59 -4.38
C ILE A 318 11.60 -26.64 -5.29
N SER A 319 11.34 -27.83 -4.75
CA SER A 319 10.60 -28.86 -5.47
C SER A 319 9.09 -28.60 -5.35
N ASN A 320 8.45 -28.22 -6.45
CA ASN A 320 7.00 -28.03 -6.51
C ASN A 320 6.29 -29.36 -6.82
N ILE A 321 5.49 -29.90 -5.88
CA ILE A 321 4.90 -31.24 -6.01
C ILE A 321 3.39 -31.21 -5.73
N GLU A 322 2.55 -31.51 -6.72
CA GLU A 322 1.14 -31.79 -6.50
C GLU A 322 0.89 -33.30 -6.50
N ASN A 323 0.36 -33.83 -5.41
CA ASN A 323 0.05 -35.24 -5.25
C ASN A 323 -1.46 -35.41 -5.07
N HIS A 324 -2.08 -36.28 -5.87
CA HIS A 324 -3.51 -36.56 -5.86
C HIS A 324 -3.77 -38.07 -5.76
N ALA A 325 -4.67 -38.48 -4.86
CA ALA A 325 -5.06 -39.87 -4.71
C ALA A 325 -6.57 -40.02 -4.49
N GLU A 326 -7.15 -41.04 -5.10
CA GLU A 326 -8.56 -41.41 -4.97
C GLU A 326 -8.67 -42.90 -4.66
N GLY A 327 -9.47 -43.26 -3.65
CA GLY A 327 -9.73 -44.64 -3.27
C GLY A 327 -10.06 -44.83 -1.80
N ASP A 328 -10.67 -45.96 -1.45
CA ASP A 328 -11.23 -46.19 -0.11
C ASP A 328 -10.17 -46.34 1.00
N ASP A 329 -8.95 -46.78 0.67
CA ASP A 329 -7.80 -46.84 1.60
C ASP A 329 -6.52 -46.38 0.87
N THR A 330 -6.19 -45.09 1.01
CA THR A 330 -5.09 -44.45 0.27
C THR A 330 -3.99 -43.94 1.20
N ILE A 331 -2.75 -44.16 0.78
CA ILE A 331 -1.53 -43.70 1.46
C ILE A 331 -0.80 -42.74 0.53
N GLN A 332 -0.60 -41.48 0.97
CA GLN A 332 0.13 -40.47 0.22
C GLN A 332 1.35 -40.00 1.01
N ILE A 333 2.53 -40.10 0.41
CA ILE A 333 3.79 -39.70 1.04
C ILE A 333 4.47 -38.65 0.16
N MET A 334 4.75 -37.47 0.71
CA MET A 334 5.37 -36.34 0.02
C MET A 334 6.57 -35.83 0.81
N VAL A 335 7.75 -36.36 0.51
CA VAL A 335 8.91 -36.24 1.41
C VAL A 335 10.18 -35.84 0.70
N SER A 336 10.99 -35.04 1.38
CA SER A 336 12.34 -34.66 0.97
C SER A 336 13.35 -35.51 1.73
N THR A 337 14.21 -36.24 1.03
CA THR A 337 15.27 -37.05 1.65
C THR A 337 16.64 -36.38 1.66
N ASP A 338 16.81 -35.32 0.88
CA ASP A 338 18.07 -34.58 0.72
C ASP A 338 18.03 -33.19 1.37
N GLY A 339 16.94 -32.87 2.07
CA GLY A 339 16.76 -31.58 2.74
C GLY A 339 16.36 -30.44 1.81
N ARG A 340 16.12 -30.72 0.51
CA ARG A 340 15.57 -29.71 -0.39
C ARG A 340 14.16 -29.30 0.06
N PRO A 341 13.84 -28.00 0.12
CA PRO A 341 12.50 -27.54 0.42
C PRO A 341 11.49 -28.06 -0.62
N ILE A 342 10.36 -28.57 -0.13
CA ILE A 342 9.23 -28.98 -0.96
C ILE A 342 8.10 -27.97 -0.76
N SER A 343 7.59 -27.42 -1.86
CA SER A 343 6.32 -26.72 -1.89
C SER A 343 5.33 -27.64 -2.56
N GLY A 344 4.46 -28.29 -1.78
CA GLY A 344 3.60 -29.29 -2.36
C GLY A 344 2.20 -29.33 -1.79
N ARG A 345 1.27 -29.79 -2.60
CA ARG A 345 -0.15 -29.89 -2.29
C ARG A 345 -0.55 -31.35 -2.36
N ASN A 346 -0.99 -31.92 -1.23
CA ASN A 346 -1.38 -33.31 -1.14
C ASN A 346 -2.90 -33.42 -1.01
N ARG A 347 -3.58 -33.86 -2.07
CA ARG A 347 -5.04 -33.99 -2.14
C ARG A 347 -5.42 -35.46 -2.14
N GLY A 348 -6.25 -35.87 -1.20
CA GLY A 348 -6.72 -37.24 -1.11
C GLY A 348 -8.23 -37.29 -0.93
N ILE A 349 -8.91 -38.20 -1.64
CA ILE A 349 -10.35 -38.41 -1.57
C ILE A 349 -10.61 -39.91 -1.34
N GLY A 350 -11.24 -40.25 -0.21
CA GLY A 350 -11.43 -41.64 0.18
C GLY A 350 -12.07 -41.81 1.55
N LEU A 351 -12.50 -43.05 1.86
CA LEU A 351 -13.00 -43.43 3.19
C LEU A 351 -11.89 -43.39 4.25
N ARG A 352 -10.67 -43.82 3.90
CA ARG A 352 -9.48 -43.83 4.76
C ARG A 352 -8.30 -43.19 4.04
N LEU A 353 -7.75 -42.15 4.64
CA LEU A 353 -6.64 -41.37 4.10
C LEU A 353 -5.49 -41.32 5.09
N LYS A 354 -4.30 -41.73 4.66
CA LYS A 354 -3.05 -41.57 5.43
C LYS A 354 -2.09 -40.69 4.64
N GLN A 355 -1.65 -39.60 5.24
CA GLN A 355 -0.72 -38.68 4.60
C GLN A 355 0.52 -38.47 5.47
N ALA A 356 1.71 -38.53 4.85
CA ALA A 356 2.96 -38.11 5.46
C ALA A 356 3.63 -37.07 4.55
N GLY A 357 4.19 -36.02 5.15
CA GLY A 357 4.86 -34.97 4.40
C GLY A 357 5.92 -34.24 5.21
N GLY A 358 6.96 -33.75 4.53
CA GLY A 358 8.06 -33.02 5.17
C GLY A 358 9.44 -33.57 4.82
N HIS A 359 10.42 -33.36 5.70
CA HIS A 359 11.77 -33.91 5.55
C HIS A 359 11.89 -35.20 6.34
N PHE A 360 12.33 -36.27 5.67
CA PHE A 360 12.57 -37.57 6.28
C PHE A 360 13.91 -38.08 5.79
N ASP A 361 14.76 -38.54 6.71
CA ASP A 361 15.87 -39.39 6.31
C ASP A 361 15.33 -40.71 5.70
N THR A 362 16.20 -41.46 5.02
CA THR A 362 15.79 -42.67 4.29
C THR A 362 15.26 -43.76 5.23
N GLN A 363 15.78 -43.86 6.46
CA GLN A 363 15.37 -44.86 7.44
C GLN A 363 13.98 -44.53 8.00
N SER A 364 13.75 -43.27 8.37
CA SER A 364 12.47 -42.76 8.84
C SER A 364 11.37 -42.91 7.78
N LEU A 365 11.70 -42.68 6.50
CA LEU A 365 10.77 -42.90 5.39
C LEU A 365 10.38 -44.38 5.24
N GLN A 366 11.36 -45.29 5.33
CA GLN A 366 11.10 -46.73 5.25
C GLN A 366 10.24 -47.23 6.44
N GLN A 367 10.50 -46.70 7.63
CA GLN A 367 9.73 -47.02 8.83
C GLN A 367 8.28 -46.55 8.68
N VAL A 368 8.06 -45.28 8.36
CA VAL A 368 6.71 -44.70 8.18
C VAL A 368 5.94 -45.42 7.06
N SER A 369 6.61 -45.78 5.97
CA SER A 369 6.00 -46.55 4.90
C SER A 369 5.55 -47.94 5.38
N SER A 370 6.34 -48.59 6.23
CA SER A 370 6.04 -49.91 6.80
C SER A 370 4.89 -49.83 7.82
N ASP A 371 4.89 -48.82 8.68
CA ASP A 371 3.85 -48.59 9.68
C ASP A 371 2.50 -48.32 9.02
N PHE A 372 2.48 -47.50 7.96
CA PHE A 372 1.26 -47.23 7.20
C PHE A 372 0.67 -48.48 6.55
N LYS A 373 1.52 -49.39 6.06
CA LYS A 373 1.09 -50.70 5.54
C LYS A 373 0.54 -51.58 6.66
N ALA A 374 1.20 -51.67 7.80
CA ALA A 374 0.75 -52.48 8.94
C ALA A 374 -0.63 -52.04 9.45
N ILE A 375 -0.86 -50.72 9.58
CA ILE A 375 -2.15 -50.16 9.99
C ILE A 375 -3.25 -50.51 8.96
N SER A 376 -2.96 -50.52 7.66
CA SER A 376 -3.94 -50.90 6.63
C SER A 376 -4.30 -52.39 6.67
N ILE A 377 -3.41 -53.25 7.17
CA ILE A 377 -3.61 -54.70 7.24
C ILE A 377 -4.46 -55.07 8.48
N HIS A 378 -4.12 -54.52 9.65
CA HIS A 378 -4.82 -54.84 10.92
C HIS A 378 -6.30 -54.44 10.88
N ASP A 379 -6.61 -53.32 10.26
CA ASP A 379 -7.98 -52.82 10.10
C ASP A 379 -8.86 -53.68 9.17
N ARG A 380 -8.27 -54.45 8.24
CA ARG A 380 -9.02 -55.37 7.38
C ARG A 380 -9.37 -56.67 8.10
N GLU A 381 -8.59 -57.07 9.09
CA GLU A 381 -8.81 -58.31 9.85
C GLU A 381 -9.93 -58.14 10.88
N ASP A 382 -10.02 -56.99 11.55
CA ASP A 382 -11.07 -56.71 12.55
C ASP A 382 -12.50 -56.64 11.96
N HIS A 383 -12.65 -56.29 10.69
CA HIS A 383 -13.96 -56.30 10.02
C HIS A 383 -14.39 -57.68 9.49
N SER A 384 -13.51 -58.69 9.50
CA SER A 384 -13.82 -60.03 9.01
C SER A 384 -14.39 -60.99 10.09
N ALA A 385 -14.37 -60.57 11.36
CA ALA A 385 -14.76 -61.40 12.50
C ALA A 385 -16.08 -60.94 13.14
N VAL A 386 -17.19 -60.93 12.38
CA VAL A 386 -18.54 -60.91 12.97
C VAL A 386 -19.35 -62.09 12.43
N LYS A 387 -19.50 -63.13 13.28
CA LYS A 387 -20.43 -64.25 13.06
C LYS A 387 -21.89 -63.77 13.20
N PRO A 388 -22.84 -64.36 12.46
CA PRO A 388 -24.23 -63.94 12.47
C PRO A 388 -24.98 -64.59 13.64
N SER A 389 -25.77 -63.81 14.39
CA SER A 389 -26.82 -64.37 15.25
C SER A 389 -28.06 -63.48 15.28
N HIS A 390 -29.08 -63.99 14.59
CA HIS A 390 -30.52 -63.93 14.85
C HIS A 390 -31.25 -62.59 15.10
N THR A 391 -32.18 -62.36 14.16
CA THR A 391 -33.41 -61.56 14.19
C THR A 391 -34.22 -61.63 15.49
N SER A 392 -34.75 -60.48 15.93
CA SER A 392 -36.18 -60.31 16.25
C SER A 392 -36.58 -58.82 16.21
N GLU A 393 -37.82 -58.59 15.78
CA GLU A 393 -38.38 -57.34 15.24
C GLU A 393 -38.75 -56.23 16.25
N ALA A 394 -38.78 -55.01 15.69
CA ALA A 394 -39.67 -53.87 15.94
C ALA A 394 -39.66 -53.13 17.30
N ASN A 395 -39.24 -51.86 17.27
CA ASN A 395 -40.21 -50.75 17.31
C ASN A 395 -39.63 -49.42 16.81
N SER A 396 -40.49 -48.65 16.15
CA SER A 396 -40.25 -47.36 15.50
C SER A 396 -40.19 -46.21 16.50
N GLN A 397 -39.24 -45.25 16.35
CA GLN A 397 -39.53 -43.80 16.39
C GLN A 397 -38.29 -42.90 16.22
N ALA A 398 -38.53 -41.81 15.47
CA ALA A 398 -37.95 -40.48 15.56
C ALA A 398 -36.49 -40.25 15.11
N THR A 399 -36.42 -39.71 13.90
CA THR A 399 -35.38 -38.86 13.31
C THR A 399 -34.74 -37.91 14.33
N SER A 400 -33.45 -38.07 14.59
CA SER A 400 -32.60 -36.99 15.09
C SER A 400 -31.22 -37.11 14.47
N ILE A 401 -30.81 -36.07 13.74
CA ILE A 401 -29.50 -35.93 13.13
C ILE A 401 -28.54 -35.47 14.25
N PRO A 402 -27.48 -36.22 14.60
CA PRO A 402 -26.46 -35.70 15.50
C PRO A 402 -25.45 -34.87 14.71
N SER A 403 -25.15 -33.72 15.28
CA SER A 403 -24.21 -32.69 14.83
C SER A 403 -22.82 -33.23 14.43
N GLN A 404 -22.38 -32.88 13.22
CA GLN A 404 -20.99 -32.99 12.80
C GLN A 404 -20.12 -32.07 13.67
N LYS A 405 -19.29 -32.68 14.54
CA LYS A 405 -18.13 -32.00 15.12
C LYS A 405 -17.02 -31.95 14.06
N PRO A 406 -16.29 -30.84 13.92
CA PRO A 406 -15.12 -30.79 13.06
C PRO A 406 -14.04 -31.74 13.61
N PHE A 407 -13.46 -32.54 12.71
CA PHE A 407 -12.37 -33.47 13.01
C PHE A 407 -11.14 -32.71 13.50
N SER A 408 -10.95 -32.65 14.81
CA SER A 408 -9.67 -32.27 15.43
C SER A 408 -8.86 -33.54 15.68
N GLY A 409 -8.02 -33.93 14.72
CA GLY A 409 -7.00 -34.95 14.95
C GLY A 409 -5.93 -34.41 15.91
N ARG A 410 -5.79 -35.00 17.09
CA ARG A 410 -4.62 -34.74 17.95
C ARG A 410 -3.40 -35.36 17.27
N GLY A 411 -2.39 -34.54 16.99
CA GLY A 411 -1.07 -35.05 16.62
C GLY A 411 -0.55 -35.97 17.72
N PHE A 412 -0.04 -37.13 17.33
CA PHE A 412 0.67 -38.03 18.23
C PHE A 412 2.16 -37.90 17.99
N THR A 413 2.91 -37.60 19.05
CA THR A 413 4.37 -37.73 19.07
C THR A 413 4.70 -39.20 19.25
N LEU A 414 5.45 -39.78 18.31
CA LEU A 414 5.95 -41.15 18.44
C LEU A 414 6.94 -41.21 19.60
N ALA A 415 6.78 -42.22 20.46
CA ALA A 415 7.54 -42.38 21.70
C ALA A 415 9.05 -42.47 21.43
N GLN A 416 9.84 -41.73 22.22
CA GLN A 416 11.26 -42.02 22.35
C GLN A 416 11.43 -43.36 23.08
N GLU A 417 12.19 -44.29 22.49
CA GLU A 417 12.61 -45.50 23.19
C GLU A 417 13.44 -45.16 24.43
N PRO A 418 13.26 -45.89 25.56
CA PRO A 418 14.08 -45.70 26.74
C PRO A 418 15.34 -46.58 26.70
N GLY A 419 16.49 -45.93 26.88
CA GLY A 419 17.51 -46.44 27.78
C GLY A 419 18.91 -46.62 27.20
N HIS A 420 19.88 -45.94 27.82
CA HIS A 420 20.99 -46.64 28.47
C HIS A 420 21.53 -45.76 29.62
N SER A 421 21.09 -46.06 30.83
CA SER A 421 21.81 -45.73 32.06
C SER A 421 23.00 -46.70 32.19
N PRO A 422 24.24 -46.23 32.44
CA PRO A 422 25.34 -47.13 32.74
C PRO A 422 25.20 -47.61 34.19
N ASN A 423 25.06 -48.92 34.37
CA ASN A 423 25.11 -49.55 35.68
C ASN A 423 26.58 -49.76 36.15
N PRO A 424 26.80 -49.93 37.47
CA PRO A 424 28.08 -49.65 38.12
C PRO A 424 28.90 -50.90 38.52
N LEU A 425 30.09 -50.62 39.07
CA LEU A 425 31.07 -51.46 39.79
C LEU A 425 32.14 -52.22 38.98
N GLY A 426 33.38 -51.74 39.10
CA GLY A 426 34.26 -52.17 40.19
C GLY A 426 35.37 -53.17 39.85
N SER A 427 36.62 -52.67 39.77
CA SER A 427 37.84 -53.18 40.42
C SER A 427 38.98 -52.21 40.21
#